data_AF-A0A1Y4NMU7-F1
#
_entry.id   AF-A0A1Y4NMU7-F1
#
_cell.length_a   1.000
_cell.length_b   1.000
_cell.length_c   1.000
_cell.angle_alpha   90.00
_cell.angle_beta   90.00
_cell.angle_gamma   90.00
#
_symmetry.space_group_name_H-M   'P 1'
#
loop_
_entity.id
_entity.type
_entity.pdbx_description
1 polymer ?
#
loop_
_entity_poly.entity_id
_entity_poly.type
_entity_poly.pdbx_seq_one_letter_code
_entity_poly.pdbx_strand_id
1 'polypeptide(L)'
;MLTEEKLENLILKYDIPYNHNIALARRTTGREWVLPDTLENVKEFEKAEYFYVCFSEQGICIFPALENWNSGEPLVFGWKQITGFEVKKGWFTENDLRLSSGKVRLRLKLVKKMANNSWVRENMIFLDSVNYYRR
;
A
#
# COMPACT_ATOMS: atom_id res chain seq x y z
N MET A 1 17.13 6.21 -0.69
CA MET A 1 16.84 4.95 -1.41
C MET A 1 16.04 4.06 -0.48
N LEU A 2 15.12 3.24 -1.01
CA LEU A 2 14.41 2.25 -0.19
C LEU A 2 15.38 1.13 0.19
N THR A 3 15.37 0.73 1.45
CA THR A 3 16.15 -0.37 1.99
C THR A 3 15.26 -1.24 2.87
N GLU A 4 15.73 -2.44 3.21
CA GLU A 4 15.04 -3.35 4.14
C GLU A 4 14.91 -2.74 5.54
N GLU A 5 15.95 -2.06 6.03
CA GLU A 5 15.91 -1.31 7.29
C GLU A 5 14.76 -0.27 7.33
N LYS A 6 14.40 0.34 6.20
CA LYS A 6 13.27 1.28 6.14
C LYS A 6 11.92 0.59 6.29
N LEU A 7 11.79 -0.64 5.78
CA LEU A 7 10.63 -1.48 6.03
C LEU A 7 10.57 -1.89 7.51
N GLU A 8 11.68 -2.34 8.09
CA GLU A 8 11.75 -2.74 9.50
C GLU A 8 11.38 -1.57 10.43
N ASN A 9 11.86 -0.37 10.14
CA ASN A 9 11.51 0.83 10.89
C ASN A 9 10.01 1.16 10.82
N LEU A 10 9.38 0.99 9.66
CA LEU A 10 7.92 1.13 9.52
C LEU A 10 7.20 0.09 10.40
N ILE A 11 7.60 -1.18 10.30
CA ILE A 11 7.00 -2.28 11.05
C ILE A 11 7.07 -2.03 12.55
N LEU A 12 8.25 -1.66 13.06
CA LEU A 12 8.47 -1.38 14.48
C LEU A 12 7.70 -0.15 14.96
N LYS A 13 7.69 0.94 14.18
CA LYS A 13 7.02 2.19 14.56
C LYS A 13 5.50 2.01 14.72
N TYR A 14 4.88 1.21 13.86
CA TYR A 14 3.43 1.05 13.80
C TYR A 14 2.94 -0.31 14.31
N ASP A 15 3.83 -1.11 14.93
CA ASP A 15 3.54 -2.44 15.45
C ASP A 15 2.80 -3.34 14.44
N ILE A 16 3.30 -3.37 13.19
CA ILE A 16 2.64 -4.08 12.10
C ILE A 16 2.96 -5.58 12.21
N PRO A 17 1.96 -6.47 12.30
CA PRO A 17 2.20 -7.91 12.23
C PRO A 17 2.66 -8.29 10.81
N TYR A 18 3.97 -8.46 10.66
CA TYR A 18 4.61 -8.68 9.37
C TYR A 18 4.74 -10.17 9.05
N ASN A 19 4.14 -10.57 7.94
CA ASN A 19 4.28 -11.91 7.36
C ASN A 19 4.27 -11.80 5.83
N HIS A 20 5.26 -11.09 5.27
CA HIS A 20 5.37 -10.82 3.83
C HIS A 20 4.15 -10.11 3.21
N ASN A 21 3.39 -9.40 4.03
CA ASN A 21 2.08 -8.86 3.71
C ASN A 21 2.09 -7.36 3.40
N ILE A 22 3.26 -6.79 3.14
CA ILE A 22 3.43 -5.37 2.78
C ILE A 22 3.91 -5.27 1.33
N ALA A 23 3.13 -4.59 0.49
CA ALA A 23 3.52 -4.25 -0.87
C ALA A 23 4.03 -2.81 -0.94
N LEU A 24 5.07 -2.58 -1.74
CA LEU A 24 5.40 -1.24 -2.20
C LEU A 24 4.43 -0.83 -3.30
N ALA A 25 3.91 0.38 -3.23
CA ALA A 25 3.04 0.93 -4.26
C ALA A 25 3.49 2.34 -4.67
N ARG A 26 3.08 2.78 -5.85
CA ARG A 26 3.20 4.16 -6.30
C ARG A 26 1.85 4.75 -6.71
N ARG A 27 1.71 6.06 -6.59
CA ARG A 27 0.52 6.78 -7.05
C ARG A 27 0.34 6.60 -8.55
N THR A 28 -0.91 6.41 -9.00
CA THR A 28 -1.26 6.57 -10.42
C THR A 28 -1.59 8.02 -10.73
N THR A 29 -1.23 8.49 -11.92
CA THR A 29 -1.71 9.77 -12.44
C THR A 29 -3.14 9.56 -12.97
N GLY A 30 -4.16 10.21 -12.37
CA GLY A 30 -5.54 10.08 -12.83
C GLY A 30 -6.62 10.47 -11.81
N ARG A 31 -7.90 10.30 -12.21
CA ARG A 31 -9.11 10.75 -11.48
C ARG A 31 -9.51 9.89 -10.27
N GLU A 32 -8.87 8.74 -10.04
CA GLU A 32 -9.19 7.82 -8.93
C GLU A 32 -8.24 8.02 -7.75
N TRP A 33 -8.16 9.28 -7.29
CA TRP A 33 -7.41 9.70 -6.10
C TRP A 33 -8.29 10.67 -5.29
N VAL A 34 -9.21 10.09 -4.52
CA VAL A 34 -10.13 10.81 -3.64
C VAL A 34 -9.88 10.30 -2.23
N LEU A 35 -9.32 11.17 -1.40
CA LEU A 35 -9.05 10.93 0.01
C LEU A 35 -10.26 11.33 0.87
N PRO A 36 -10.38 10.85 2.12
CA PRO A 36 -11.40 11.34 3.04
C PRO A 36 -11.22 12.84 3.35
N ASP A 37 -12.31 13.61 3.34
CA ASP A 37 -12.28 15.05 3.70
C ASP A 37 -11.81 15.28 5.15
N THR A 38 -11.98 14.28 6.01
CA THR A 38 -11.59 14.31 7.43
C THR A 38 -10.17 13.83 7.69
N LEU A 39 -9.39 13.54 6.65
CA LEU A 39 -8.03 13.01 6.80
C LEU A 39 -7.08 14.11 7.29
N GLU A 40 -6.67 14.03 8.55
CA GLU A 40 -5.81 15.05 9.17
C GLU A 40 -4.47 15.21 8.44
N ASN A 41 -3.88 14.11 7.99
CA ASN A 41 -2.60 14.10 7.28
C ASN A 41 -2.74 14.07 5.75
N VAL A 42 -3.83 14.61 5.20
CA VAL A 42 -4.08 14.65 3.73
C VAL A 42 -2.89 15.19 2.93
N LYS A 43 -2.16 16.18 3.47
CA LYS A 43 -0.98 16.76 2.81
C LYS A 43 0.17 15.77 2.63
N GLU A 44 0.32 14.80 3.52
CA GLU A 44 1.33 13.74 3.43
C GLU A 44 0.99 12.78 2.27
N PHE A 45 -0.28 12.37 2.19
CA PHE A 45 -0.78 11.55 1.09
C PHE A 45 -0.69 12.24 -0.27
N GLU A 46 -0.97 13.54 -0.33
CA GLU A 46 -0.90 14.29 -1.58
C GLU A 46 0.53 14.49 -2.10
N LYS A 47 1.50 14.60 -1.18
CA LYS A 47 2.93 14.72 -1.51
C LYS A 47 3.58 13.38 -1.83
N ALA A 48 3.10 12.29 -1.25
CA ALA A 48 3.72 10.98 -1.40
C ALA A 48 3.58 10.44 -2.83
N GLU A 49 4.72 10.04 -3.40
CA GLU A 49 4.75 9.32 -4.69
C GLU A 49 4.64 7.80 -4.49
N TYR A 50 5.15 7.32 -3.35
CA TYR A 50 5.17 5.92 -2.97
C TYR A 50 4.36 5.68 -1.69
N PHE A 51 3.89 4.46 -1.53
CA PHE A 51 3.09 4.03 -0.40
C PHE A 51 3.50 2.63 0.03
N TYR A 52 3.46 2.36 1.32
CA TYR A 52 3.45 0.99 1.83
C TYR A 52 1.99 0.57 1.98
N VAL A 53 1.61 -0.52 1.32
CA VAL A 53 0.26 -1.10 1.41
C VAL A 53 0.36 -2.39 2.17
N CYS A 54 -0.15 -2.42 3.40
CA CYS A 54 -0.17 -3.60 4.24
C CYS A 54 -1.53 -4.27 4.15
N PHE A 55 -1.52 -5.58 3.94
CA PHE A 55 -2.69 -6.43 3.86
C PHE A 55 -2.77 -7.32 5.10
N SER A 56 -3.92 -7.39 5.75
CA SER A 56 -4.12 -8.29 6.90
C SER A 56 -5.47 -8.97 6.83
N GLU A 57 -5.73 -9.88 7.77
CA GLU A 57 -7.03 -10.52 7.90
C GLU A 57 -8.15 -9.53 8.28
N GLN A 58 -7.80 -8.38 8.87
CA GLN A 58 -8.76 -7.36 9.30
C GLN A 58 -9.05 -6.34 8.19
N GLY A 59 -8.09 -6.10 7.30
CA GLY A 59 -8.25 -5.09 6.25
C GLY A 59 -6.97 -4.71 5.54
N ILE A 60 -6.94 -3.46 5.09
CA ILE A 60 -5.81 -2.85 4.40
C ILE A 60 -5.42 -1.58 5.15
N CYS A 61 -4.12 -1.36 5.32
CA CYS A 61 -3.61 -0.04 5.66
C CYS A 61 -2.63 0.48 4.60
N ILE A 62 -2.65 1.79 4.39
CA ILE A 62 -1.88 2.48 3.37
C ILE A 62 -1.11 3.61 4.05
N PHE A 63 0.21 3.52 4.04
CA PHE A 63 1.10 4.53 4.60
C PHE A 63 1.69 5.38 3.47
N PRO A 64 1.66 6.72 3.56
CA PRO A 64 2.39 7.56 2.63
C PRO A 64 3.89 7.44 2.91
N ALA A 65 4.68 7.10 1.90
CA ALA A 65 6.14 7.13 2.01
C ALA A 65 6.63 8.55 1.71
N LEU A 66 7.11 9.22 2.75
CA LEU A 66 7.63 10.58 2.73
C LEU A 66 9.13 10.59 2.43
N GLU A 67 9.74 11.76 2.59
CA GLU A 67 11.18 11.93 2.45
C GLU A 67 11.96 10.89 3.27
N ASN A 68 13.05 10.38 2.69
CA ASN A 68 13.89 9.33 3.27
C ASN A 68 13.16 8.03 3.62
N TRP A 69 12.01 7.76 2.98
CA TRP A 69 11.20 6.55 3.17
C TRP A 69 10.60 6.41 4.56
N ASN A 70 10.54 7.52 5.31
CA ASN A 70 9.77 7.60 6.54
C ASN A 70 8.27 7.55 6.20
N SER A 71 7.48 6.98 7.10
CA SER A 71 6.03 6.87 6.91
C SER A 71 5.28 7.84 7.80
N GLY A 72 4.28 8.48 7.21
CA GLY A 72 3.23 9.21 7.94
C GLY A 72 2.15 8.27 8.49
N GLU A 73 1.14 8.84 9.15
CA GLU A 73 0.02 8.05 9.68
C GLU A 73 -0.77 7.33 8.58
N PRO A 74 -1.21 6.08 8.81
CA PRO A 74 -1.88 5.30 7.78
C PRO A 74 -3.34 5.69 7.58
N LEU A 75 -3.82 5.46 6.37
CA LEU A 75 -5.23 5.20 6.13
C LEU A 75 -5.52 3.73 6.39
N VAL A 76 -6.49 3.43 7.24
CA VAL A 76 -6.87 2.05 7.60
C VAL A 76 -8.30 1.78 7.16
N PHE A 77 -8.50 0.66 6.47
CA PHE A 77 -9.79 0.22 5.96
C PHE A 77 -10.04 -1.22 6.39
N GLY A 78 -11.06 -1.47 7.20
CA GLY A 78 -11.50 -2.83 7.49
C GLY A 78 -12.17 -3.46 6.27
N TRP A 79 -12.05 -4.79 6.07
CA TRP A 79 -12.65 -5.46 4.90
C TRP A 79 -14.16 -5.19 4.75
N LYS A 80 -14.89 -5.09 5.85
CA LYS A 80 -16.34 -4.77 5.85
C LYS A 80 -16.67 -3.35 5.35
N GLN A 81 -15.71 -2.42 5.41
CA GLN A 81 -15.88 -1.04 4.95
C GLN A 81 -15.55 -0.90 3.45
N ILE A 82 -14.74 -1.82 2.92
CA ILE A 82 -14.27 -1.80 1.53
C ILE A 82 -15.41 -2.27 0.61
N THR A 83 -15.92 -1.36 -0.19
CA THR A 83 -17.00 -1.63 -1.16
C THR A 83 -16.48 -2.02 -2.54
N GLY A 84 -15.22 -1.71 -2.85
CA GLY A 84 -14.55 -2.11 -4.08
C GLY A 84 -13.08 -2.43 -3.82
N PHE A 85 -12.66 -3.64 -4.20
CA PHE A 85 -11.27 -4.06 -4.15
C PHE A 85 -10.95 -4.90 -5.37
N GLU A 86 -10.02 -4.44 -6.18
CA GLU A 86 -9.55 -5.13 -7.37
C GLU A 86 -8.03 -5.00 -7.46
N VAL A 87 -7.35 -6.13 -7.63
CA VAL A 87 -5.94 -6.17 -8.02
C VAL A 87 -5.84 -6.79 -9.40
N LYS A 88 -5.61 -5.96 -10.43
CA LYS A 88 -5.41 -6.41 -11.80
C LYS A 88 -3.93 -6.68 -12.03
N LYS A 89 -3.60 -7.94 -12.35
CA LYS A 89 -2.22 -8.34 -12.64
C LYS A 89 -1.72 -7.64 -13.92
N GLY A 90 -0.65 -6.87 -13.81
CA GLY A 90 0.04 -6.28 -14.95
C GLY A 90 1.17 -7.16 -15.46
N TRP A 91 1.63 -6.90 -16.69
CA TRP A 91 2.44 -7.87 -17.43
C TRP A 91 3.93 -7.92 -17.03
N PHE A 92 4.49 -6.85 -16.45
CA PHE A 92 5.94 -6.79 -16.17
C PHE A 92 6.29 -6.35 -14.76
N THR A 93 6.10 -5.08 -14.43
CA THR A 93 6.71 -4.48 -13.24
C THR A 93 5.71 -4.17 -12.14
N GLU A 94 4.42 -4.10 -12.46
CA GLU A 94 3.41 -3.55 -11.57
C GLU A 94 2.05 -4.25 -11.71
N ASN A 95 1.29 -4.29 -10.62
CA ASN A 95 -0.15 -4.59 -10.62
C ASN A 95 -0.96 -3.32 -10.37
N ASP A 96 -2.17 -3.25 -10.91
CA ASP A 96 -3.10 -2.15 -10.66
C ASP A 96 -3.96 -2.50 -9.45
N LEU A 97 -3.87 -1.73 -8.37
CA LEU A 97 -4.74 -1.84 -7.20
C LEU A 97 -5.78 -0.72 -7.27
N ARG A 98 -7.05 -1.10 -7.19
CA ARG A 98 -8.18 -0.19 -7.00
C ARG A 98 -8.87 -0.49 -5.69
N LEU A 99 -9.10 0.57 -4.91
CA LEU A 99 -9.78 0.53 -3.63
C LEU A 99 -10.91 1.56 -3.61
N SER A 100 -12.07 1.17 -3.11
CA SER A 100 -13.19 2.07 -2.83
C SER A 100 -13.79 1.75 -1.47
N SER A 101 -14.05 2.79 -0.67
CA SER A 101 -14.68 2.70 0.65
C SER A 101 -15.40 4.01 0.94
N GLY A 102 -16.73 3.97 1.05
CA GLY A 102 -17.53 5.20 1.15
C GLY A 102 -17.27 6.17 0.00
N LYS A 103 -16.78 7.39 0.31
CA LYS A 103 -16.37 8.41 -0.68
C LYS A 103 -14.93 8.25 -1.16
N VAL A 104 -14.13 7.41 -0.50
CA VAL A 104 -12.72 7.20 -0.85
C VAL A 104 -12.62 6.37 -2.13
N ARG A 105 -11.76 6.82 -3.04
CA ARG A 105 -11.40 6.14 -4.28
C ARG A 105 -9.88 6.22 -4.45
N LEU A 106 -9.18 5.10 -4.38
CA LEU A 106 -7.73 5.07 -4.55
C LEU A 106 -7.35 4.13 -5.68
N ARG A 107 -6.41 4.58 -6.51
CA ARG A 107 -5.76 3.76 -7.52
C ARG A 107 -4.24 3.85 -7.40
N LEU A 108 -3.63 2.70 -7.16
CA LEU A 108 -2.21 2.53 -6.91
C LEU A 108 -1.60 1.51 -7.87
N LYS A 109 -0.30 1.61 -8.12
CA LYS A 109 0.47 0.56 -8.81
C LYS A 109 1.32 -0.18 -7.79
N LEU A 110 1.02 -1.45 -7.54
CA LEU A 110 1.84 -2.31 -6.68
C LEU A 110 3.10 -2.72 -7.43
N VAL A 111 4.27 -2.37 -6.92
CA VAL A 111 5.58 -2.61 -7.52
C VAL A 111 5.99 -4.06 -7.26
N LYS A 112 6.25 -4.83 -8.32
CA LYS A 112 6.62 -6.26 -8.24
C LYS A 112 8.09 -6.52 -7.93
N LYS A 113 8.96 -5.55 -8.23
CA LYS A 113 10.40 -5.66 -8.04
C LYS A 113 11.01 -4.27 -7.96
N MET A 114 12.03 -4.12 -7.13
CA MET A 114 12.85 -2.92 -7.04
C MET A 114 14.31 -3.36 -6.84
N ALA A 115 15.25 -2.65 -7.48
CA ALA A 115 16.66 -2.99 -7.37
C ALA A 115 17.11 -2.95 -5.91
N ASN A 116 17.94 -3.92 -5.51
CA ASN A 116 18.48 -4.05 -4.16
C ASN A 116 17.43 -4.11 -3.03
N ASN A 117 16.20 -4.54 -3.34
CA ASN A 117 15.11 -4.70 -2.36
C ASN A 117 14.41 -6.04 -2.62
N SER A 118 14.95 -7.11 -2.03
CA SER A 118 14.39 -8.48 -2.14
C SER A 118 12.97 -8.56 -1.61
N TRP A 119 12.70 -7.91 -0.47
CA TRP A 119 11.40 -7.92 0.19
C TRP A 119 10.26 -7.47 -0.74
N VAL A 120 10.49 -6.50 -1.64
CA VAL A 120 9.46 -6.02 -2.57
C VAL A 120 8.99 -7.15 -3.48
N ARG A 121 9.94 -7.98 -3.95
CA ARG A 121 9.63 -9.13 -4.79
C ARG A 121 9.01 -10.26 -3.97
N GLU A 122 9.60 -10.59 -2.84
CA GLU A 122 9.16 -11.71 -1.99
C GLU A 122 7.73 -11.49 -1.47
N ASN A 123 7.43 -10.29 -0.99
CA ASN A 123 6.10 -9.95 -0.50
C ASN A 123 5.06 -9.97 -1.61
N MET A 124 5.41 -9.52 -2.82
CA MET A 124 4.50 -9.60 -3.95
C MET A 124 4.23 -11.05 -4.40
N ILE A 125 5.22 -11.94 -4.34
CA ILE A 125 5.03 -13.37 -4.59
C ILE A 125 4.10 -13.98 -3.55
N PHE A 126 4.34 -13.67 -2.26
CA PHE A 126 3.49 -14.14 -1.17
C PHE A 126 2.06 -13.62 -1.33
N LEU A 127 1.87 -12.32 -1.49
CA LEU A 127 0.56 -11.70 -1.71
C LEU A 127 -0.14 -12.29 -2.92
N ASP A 128 0.55 -12.52 -4.05
CA ASP A 128 -0.04 -13.20 -5.22
C ASP A 128 -0.52 -14.63 -4.88
N SER A 129 0.21 -15.37 -4.04
CA SER A 129 -0.12 -16.75 -3.64
C SER A 129 -1.34 -16.84 -2.71
N VAL A 130 -1.58 -15.81 -1.91
CA VAL A 130 -2.74 -15.69 -1.00
C VAL A 130 -3.83 -14.77 -1.57
N ASN A 131 -3.69 -14.38 -2.84
CA ASN A 131 -4.59 -13.48 -3.56
C ASN A 131 -4.83 -12.13 -2.84
N TYR A 132 -3.74 -11.51 -2.37
CA TYR A 132 -3.66 -10.21 -1.67
C TYR A 132 -4.50 -10.11 -0.41
N TYR A 133 -4.91 -11.26 0.13
CA TYR A 133 -5.99 -11.37 1.09
C TYR A 133 -7.27 -10.68 0.60
N ARG A 134 -8.14 -11.46 -0.02
CA ARG A 134 -9.58 -11.25 0.09
C ARG A 134 -10.25 -12.62 0.22
N ARG A 135 -10.83 -12.91 1.38
CA ARG A 135 -11.97 -13.84 1.51
C ARG A 135 -13.24 -13.02 1.53
#